data_AF-A0A4Y4KFW7-F1
#
_entry.id   AF-A0A4Y4KFW7-F1
#
_cell.length_a   1.000
_cell.length_b   1.000
_cell.length_c   1.000
_cell.angle_alpha   90.00
_cell.angle_beta   90.00
_cell.angle_gamma   90.00
#
_symmetry.space_group_name_H-M   'P 1'
#
loop_
_entity.id
_entity.type
_entity.pdbx_description
1 polymer ?
#
loop_
_entity_poly.entity_id
_entity_poly.type
_entity_poly.pdbx_seq_one_letter_code
_entity_poly.pdbx_strand_id
1 'polypeptide(L)'
;MPLSHNHIRTTVDAYLARHPHERAQLGALLVALDRTGDNIASRSTFTGHVTCGAFVVDRLGRVLHVLHLASGKVLAPGGHTEPADESLPAAALRELHEETGIPPQAVTPWPGYETVPFDIDIHDIDAHPGKGEPGHVHFDLRFLFRLHNATEVPVVLQKEEVGGIEWRPVDRVTSPTLREKLLKLPPAAEPETANASALIYNDRGEYLLHLRDYFPGRIWEPGMWSLLGGGREPQDAALEHTVRREPAEEAGLDIADLTPFGTEYASNDDGATVPIAIYAGRWNGDPRELHLTEGVMLAWFTPSDLHRLRIADTTSDLVRRHAASLPASAAAQSGLAPQKERRTSPHGTVLNVIGVHLYLERSDGTVLLGLRHPDSAFAPSTWHVLAGHCEQENAIAGLIREAREEAGLHIERQDVELVHVVHHIDKAGDRPRMGLFFRARSWSGEPELREPDKCTQWRFWDPAALPDDLVCYTRVAIEKIQNGELYSETGWPA
;
A
#
# COMPACT_ATOMS: atom_id res chain seq x y z
N MET A 1 35.31 -24.53 -20.01
CA MET A 1 35.03 -25.21 -21.29
C MET A 1 33.75 -24.61 -21.83
N PRO A 2 33.63 -24.30 -23.13
CA PRO A 2 32.42 -23.68 -23.66
C PRO A 2 31.19 -24.56 -23.38
N LEU A 3 30.04 -23.94 -23.16
CA LEU A 3 28.78 -24.63 -22.89
C LEU A 3 28.47 -25.61 -24.01
N SER A 4 28.49 -26.90 -23.69
CA SER A 4 28.30 -27.94 -24.69
C SER A 4 26.84 -28.06 -25.09
N HIS A 5 26.60 -28.47 -26.34
CA HIS A 5 25.27 -28.79 -26.84
C HIS A 5 24.55 -29.82 -25.93
N ASN A 6 25.27 -30.80 -25.39
CA ASN A 6 24.72 -31.80 -24.47
C ASN A 6 24.30 -31.19 -23.12
N HIS A 7 25.03 -30.17 -22.64
CA HIS A 7 24.67 -29.46 -21.41
C HIS A 7 23.34 -28.71 -21.60
N ILE A 8 23.18 -27.98 -22.71
CA ILE A 8 21.94 -27.28 -23.04
C ILE A 8 20.78 -28.27 -23.16
N ARG A 9 20.96 -29.40 -23.86
CA ARG A 9 19.93 -30.45 -23.96
C ARG A 9 19.51 -30.96 -22.58
N THR A 10 20.47 -31.32 -21.73
CA THR A 10 20.19 -31.82 -20.38
C THR A 10 19.39 -30.81 -19.56
N THR A 11 19.73 -29.52 -19.67
CA THR A 11 19.02 -28.43 -19.01
C THR A 11 17.58 -28.27 -19.52
N VAL A 12 17.37 -28.34 -20.83
CA VAL A 12 16.03 -28.25 -21.45
C VAL A 12 15.17 -29.48 -21.14
N ASP A 13 15.76 -30.67 -21.09
CA ASP A 13 15.05 -31.90 -20.70
C ASP A 13 14.62 -31.85 -19.23
N ALA A 14 15.48 -31.34 -18.34
CA ALA A 14 15.15 -31.13 -16.93
C ALA A 14 14.01 -30.11 -16.74
N TYR A 15 13.99 -29.06 -17.57
CA TYR A 15 12.89 -28.10 -17.62
C TYR A 15 11.57 -28.75 -18.08
N LEU A 16 11.60 -29.50 -19.18
CA LEU A 16 10.41 -30.17 -19.72
C LEU A 16 9.87 -31.28 -18.82
N ALA A 17 10.72 -31.88 -17.97
CA ALA A 17 10.25 -32.79 -16.93
C ALA A 17 9.33 -32.09 -15.91
N ARG A 18 9.53 -30.79 -15.66
CA ARG A 18 8.66 -29.96 -14.80
C ARG A 18 7.50 -29.31 -15.55
N HIS A 19 7.71 -28.98 -16.83
CA HIS A 19 6.74 -28.30 -17.70
C HIS A 19 6.41 -29.12 -18.95
N PRO A 20 5.86 -30.35 -18.82
CA PRO A 20 5.65 -31.24 -19.97
C PRO A 20 4.67 -30.68 -21.01
N HIS A 21 3.76 -29.81 -20.58
CA HIS A 21 2.77 -29.15 -21.45
C HIS A 21 3.40 -28.12 -22.40
N GLU A 22 4.60 -27.61 -22.11
CA GLU A 22 5.28 -26.61 -22.95
C GLU A 22 6.11 -27.22 -24.08
N ARG A 23 6.20 -28.55 -24.16
CA ARG A 23 7.00 -29.26 -25.17
C ARG A 23 6.67 -28.83 -26.59
N ALA A 24 5.40 -28.61 -26.90
CA ALA A 24 4.96 -28.19 -28.23
C ALA A 24 5.47 -26.78 -28.58
N GLN A 25 5.45 -25.85 -27.62
CA GLN A 25 5.93 -24.49 -27.79
C GLN A 25 7.44 -24.43 -27.98
N LEU A 26 8.18 -25.31 -27.29
CA LEU A 26 9.64 -25.41 -27.41
C LEU A 26 10.12 -26.19 -28.65
N GLY A 27 9.23 -26.50 -29.60
CA GLY A 27 9.54 -27.33 -30.77
C GLY A 27 10.73 -26.84 -31.59
N ALA A 28 10.86 -25.52 -31.79
CA ALA A 28 11.99 -24.94 -32.54
C ALA A 28 13.34 -25.18 -31.85
N LEU A 29 13.38 -25.02 -30.52
CA LEU A 29 14.55 -25.31 -29.69
C LEU A 29 14.88 -26.81 -29.72
N LEU A 30 13.88 -27.69 -29.60
CA LEU A 30 14.09 -29.14 -29.66
C LEU A 30 14.65 -29.58 -31.02
N VAL A 31 14.14 -29.03 -32.12
CA VAL A 31 14.68 -29.28 -33.47
C VAL A 31 16.11 -28.76 -33.59
N ALA A 32 16.42 -27.57 -33.06
CA ALA A 32 17.78 -27.04 -33.05
C ALA A 32 18.73 -27.92 -32.23
N LEU A 33 18.26 -28.46 -31.11
CA LEU A 33 19.01 -29.41 -30.29
C LEU A 33 19.27 -30.73 -31.02
N ASP A 34 18.34 -31.20 -31.87
CA ASP A 34 18.48 -32.46 -32.59
C ASP A 34 19.46 -32.37 -33.79
N ARG A 35 19.82 -31.15 -34.21
CA ARG A 35 20.78 -30.94 -35.31
C ARG A 35 22.21 -31.18 -34.84
N THR A 36 22.83 -32.22 -35.38
CA THR A 36 24.26 -32.48 -35.18
C THR A 36 25.10 -31.50 -36.00
N GLY A 37 25.89 -30.65 -35.34
CA GLY A 37 26.88 -29.77 -35.98
C GLY A 37 26.70 -28.27 -35.72
N ASP A 38 25.52 -27.84 -35.26
CA ASP A 38 25.26 -26.45 -34.88
C ASP A 38 25.73 -26.19 -33.43
N ASN A 39 26.55 -25.15 -33.24
CA ASN A 39 26.89 -24.65 -31.91
C ASN A 39 25.83 -23.64 -31.46
N ILE A 40 24.72 -24.13 -30.93
CA ILE A 40 23.62 -23.28 -30.48
C ILE A 40 23.96 -22.40 -29.27
N ALA A 41 25.15 -22.50 -28.66
CA ALA A 41 25.65 -21.53 -27.68
C ALA A 41 26.33 -20.31 -28.35
N SER A 42 26.57 -20.36 -29.66
CA SER A 42 27.25 -19.31 -30.39
C SER A 42 26.27 -18.29 -30.93
N ARG A 43 26.50 -17.01 -30.66
CA ARG A 43 25.78 -15.88 -31.29
C ARG A 43 25.89 -15.84 -32.82
N SER A 44 26.83 -16.58 -33.41
CA SER A 44 26.98 -16.69 -34.86
C SER A 44 26.07 -17.77 -35.49
N THR A 45 25.28 -18.48 -34.69
CA THR A 45 24.34 -19.49 -35.15
C THR A 45 22.97 -18.85 -35.40
N PHE A 46 22.78 -18.35 -36.62
CA PHE A 46 21.56 -17.62 -37.02
C PHE A 46 20.34 -18.52 -37.28
N THR A 47 20.51 -19.85 -37.27
CA THR A 47 19.39 -20.81 -37.25
C THR A 47 18.66 -20.83 -35.91
N GLY A 48 19.25 -20.21 -34.88
CA GLY A 48 18.74 -20.10 -33.52
C GLY A 48 19.82 -20.41 -32.51
N HIS A 49 19.95 -19.60 -31.47
CA HIS A 49 20.95 -19.81 -30.42
C HIS A 49 20.46 -19.41 -29.03
N VAL A 50 21.13 -19.93 -28.01
CA VAL A 50 20.80 -19.77 -26.60
C VAL A 50 21.28 -18.42 -26.09
N THR A 51 20.39 -17.78 -25.35
CA THR A 51 20.67 -16.65 -24.47
C THR A 51 20.27 -17.03 -23.05
N CYS A 52 20.80 -16.32 -22.06
CA CYS A 52 20.51 -16.57 -20.65
C CYS A 52 20.01 -15.30 -19.97
N GLY A 53 18.85 -15.38 -19.33
CA GLY A 53 18.25 -14.29 -18.56
C GLY A 53 18.29 -14.55 -17.05
N ALA A 54 18.52 -13.48 -16.26
CA ALA A 54 18.50 -13.50 -14.81
C ALA A 54 17.23 -12.84 -14.25
N PHE A 55 16.33 -13.67 -13.72
CA PHE A 55 15.16 -13.19 -12.97
C PHE A 55 15.52 -13.07 -11.51
N VAL A 56 15.75 -11.85 -11.06
CA VAL A 56 16.07 -11.56 -9.67
C VAL A 56 14.81 -11.09 -8.95
N VAL A 57 14.44 -11.82 -7.90
CA VAL A 57 13.36 -11.45 -6.98
C VAL A 57 13.97 -10.80 -5.74
N ASP A 58 13.54 -9.59 -5.40
CA ASP A 58 13.96 -8.94 -4.17
C ASP A 58 13.19 -9.46 -2.94
N ARG A 59 13.57 -8.95 -1.77
CA ARG A 59 12.87 -9.19 -0.51
C ARG A 59 11.48 -8.56 -0.43
N LEU A 60 10.97 -7.91 -1.46
CA LEU A 60 9.60 -7.39 -1.53
C LEU A 60 8.76 -8.19 -2.54
N GLY A 61 9.30 -9.29 -3.09
CA GLY A 61 8.65 -10.07 -4.13
C GLY A 61 8.57 -9.33 -5.47
N ARG A 62 9.35 -8.26 -5.65
CA ARG A 62 9.46 -7.54 -6.92
C ARG A 62 10.55 -8.20 -7.76
N VAL A 63 10.34 -8.17 -9.07
CA VAL A 63 11.22 -8.75 -10.09
C VAL A 63 11.98 -7.62 -10.77
N LEU A 64 13.30 -7.75 -10.82
CA LEU A 64 14.17 -6.82 -11.51
C LEU A 64 13.91 -6.84 -13.02
N HIS A 65 13.74 -5.65 -13.59
CA HIS A 65 13.72 -5.45 -15.03
C HIS A 65 14.69 -4.32 -15.43
N VAL A 66 15.15 -4.38 -16.66
CA VAL A 66 15.96 -3.38 -17.35
C VAL A 66 15.16 -2.80 -18.52
N LEU A 67 15.34 -1.51 -18.78
CA LEU A 67 14.88 -0.87 -20.01
C LEU A 67 15.95 -1.09 -21.09
N HIS A 68 15.75 -2.09 -21.94
CA HIS A 68 16.70 -2.46 -22.99
C HIS A 68 16.63 -1.46 -24.15
N LEU A 69 17.69 -0.69 -24.36
CA LEU A 69 17.72 0.45 -25.28
C LEU A 69 17.52 0.05 -26.74
N ALA A 70 18.13 -1.06 -27.17
CA ALA A 70 18.05 -1.48 -28.58
C ALA A 70 16.66 -1.98 -28.98
N SER A 71 15.89 -2.55 -28.05
CA SER A 71 14.53 -3.04 -28.31
C SER A 71 13.44 -2.09 -27.85
N GLY A 72 13.76 -1.14 -26.97
CA GLY A 72 12.79 -0.26 -26.30
C GLY A 72 11.85 -0.99 -25.34
N LYS A 73 12.15 -2.26 -25.00
CA LYS A 73 11.30 -3.12 -24.15
C LYS A 73 11.84 -3.16 -22.72
N VAL A 74 10.94 -3.50 -21.80
CA VAL A 74 11.29 -3.77 -20.39
C VAL A 74 11.39 -5.28 -20.20
N LEU A 75 12.61 -5.76 -19.97
CA LEU A 75 12.98 -7.18 -19.96
C LEU A 75 13.75 -7.53 -18.67
N ALA A 76 13.98 -8.80 -18.39
CA ALA A 76 15.02 -9.14 -17.40
C ALA A 76 16.41 -8.90 -17.99
N PRO A 77 17.42 -8.64 -17.13
CA PRO A 77 18.82 -8.67 -17.55
C PRO A 77 19.15 -10.01 -18.19
N GLY A 78 19.90 -10.00 -19.29
CA GLY A 78 20.22 -11.22 -20.00
C GLY A 78 20.82 -11.00 -21.37
N GLY A 79 21.61 -11.97 -21.80
CA GLY A 79 22.39 -11.85 -23.02
C GLY A 79 22.94 -13.18 -23.51
N HIS A 80 23.97 -13.09 -24.34
CA HIS A 80 24.54 -14.24 -25.04
C HIS A 80 25.47 -15.01 -24.13
N THR A 81 25.60 -16.32 -24.33
CA THR A 81 26.63 -17.09 -23.62
C THR A 81 28.02 -16.80 -24.17
N GLU A 82 29.01 -16.75 -23.29
CA GLU A 82 30.42 -16.56 -23.60
C GLU A 82 31.25 -17.84 -23.36
N PRO A 83 32.40 -18.01 -24.04
CA PRO A 83 33.28 -19.16 -23.83
C PRO A 83 33.82 -19.30 -22.38
N ALA A 84 33.82 -18.20 -21.62
CA ALA A 84 34.25 -18.15 -20.23
C ALA A 84 33.16 -18.58 -19.24
N ASP A 85 31.89 -18.64 -19.66
CA ASP A 85 30.78 -19.01 -18.79
C ASP A 85 30.89 -20.48 -18.36
N GLU A 86 30.91 -20.73 -17.06
CA GLU A 86 31.06 -22.07 -16.49
C GLU A 86 29.76 -22.89 -16.55
N SER A 87 28.62 -22.22 -16.62
CA SER A 87 27.28 -22.81 -16.69
C SER A 87 26.27 -21.80 -17.27
N LEU A 88 25.10 -22.28 -17.70
CA LEU A 88 24.01 -21.41 -18.17
C LEU A 88 23.52 -20.41 -17.09
N PRO A 89 23.34 -20.79 -15.80
CA PRO A 89 23.10 -19.83 -14.72
C PRO A 89 24.24 -18.82 -14.52
N ALA A 90 25.50 -19.23 -14.71
CA ALA A 90 26.64 -18.32 -14.59
C ALA A 90 26.63 -17.25 -15.69
N ALA A 91 26.23 -17.61 -16.92
CA ALA A 91 26.01 -16.64 -17.99
C ALA A 91 24.92 -15.62 -17.60
N ALA A 92 23.78 -16.07 -17.06
CA ALA A 92 22.73 -15.16 -16.57
C ALA A 92 23.24 -14.21 -15.46
N LEU A 93 24.04 -14.73 -14.52
CA LEU A 93 24.62 -13.92 -13.44
C LEU A 93 25.66 -12.91 -13.93
N ARG A 94 26.43 -13.25 -14.97
CA ARG A 94 27.36 -12.32 -15.62
C ARG A 94 26.59 -11.16 -16.26
N GLU A 95 25.57 -11.47 -17.06
CA GLU A 95 24.73 -10.46 -17.73
C GLU A 95 24.02 -9.56 -16.71
N LEU A 96 23.48 -10.13 -15.63
CA LEU A 96 22.95 -9.36 -14.49
C LEU A 96 23.98 -8.35 -13.96
N HIS A 97 25.23 -8.79 -13.78
CA HIS A 97 26.28 -7.93 -13.26
C HIS A 97 26.69 -6.85 -14.26
N GLU A 98 26.84 -7.20 -15.53
CA GLU A 98 27.25 -6.27 -16.59
C GLU A 98 26.19 -5.18 -16.80
N GLU A 99 24.93 -5.57 -16.93
CA GLU A 99 23.83 -4.65 -17.21
C GLU A 99 23.44 -3.74 -16.04
N THR A 100 23.48 -4.28 -14.81
CA THR A 100 22.91 -3.60 -13.63
C THR A 100 23.94 -3.32 -12.52
N GLY A 101 25.16 -3.84 -12.62
CA GLY A 101 26.18 -3.74 -11.58
C GLY A 101 25.90 -4.60 -10.34
N ILE A 102 24.81 -5.37 -10.30
CA ILE A 102 24.48 -6.24 -9.17
C ILE A 102 25.48 -7.40 -9.16
N PRO A 103 26.29 -7.57 -8.11
CA PRO A 103 27.31 -8.60 -8.16
C PRO A 103 26.70 -9.99 -7.97
N PRO A 104 27.24 -11.06 -8.60
CA PRO A 104 26.69 -12.41 -8.51
C PRO A 104 26.54 -12.91 -7.06
N GLN A 105 27.46 -12.51 -6.17
CA GLN A 105 27.39 -12.83 -4.74
C GLN A 105 26.31 -12.07 -3.96
N ALA A 106 25.56 -11.16 -4.58
CA ALA A 106 24.40 -10.51 -3.95
C ALA A 106 23.11 -11.28 -4.19
N VAL A 107 23.13 -12.34 -4.99
CA VAL A 107 21.97 -13.19 -5.28
C VAL A 107 22.27 -14.65 -4.98
N THR A 108 21.22 -15.41 -4.66
CA THR A 108 21.25 -16.87 -4.63
C THR A 108 20.23 -17.45 -5.59
N PRO A 109 20.50 -18.61 -6.21
CA PRO A 109 19.46 -19.33 -6.94
C PRO A 109 18.28 -19.63 -6.04
N TRP A 110 17.08 -19.64 -6.62
CA TRP A 110 15.90 -20.06 -5.87
C TRP A 110 15.99 -21.56 -5.52
N PRO A 111 15.65 -21.98 -4.29
CA PRO A 111 15.71 -23.39 -3.90
C PRO A 111 14.95 -24.30 -4.88
N GLY A 112 15.64 -25.31 -5.40
CA GLY A 112 15.12 -26.23 -6.41
C GLY A 112 15.26 -25.72 -7.86
N TYR A 113 15.76 -24.51 -8.11
CA TYR A 113 16.02 -23.95 -9.45
C TYR A 113 17.50 -23.58 -9.64
N GLU A 114 18.41 -24.28 -8.97
CA GLU A 114 19.85 -24.00 -8.99
C GLU A 114 20.46 -24.16 -10.39
N THR A 115 19.98 -25.14 -11.15
CA THR A 115 20.52 -25.50 -12.47
C THR A 115 19.44 -25.65 -13.54
N VAL A 116 18.16 -25.57 -13.16
CA VAL A 116 17.01 -25.74 -14.06
C VAL A 116 16.41 -24.35 -14.30
N PRO A 117 16.23 -23.94 -15.57
CA PRO A 117 15.55 -22.70 -15.90
C PRO A 117 14.17 -22.67 -15.26
N PHE A 118 13.75 -21.47 -14.87
CA PHE A 118 12.42 -21.22 -14.38
C PHE A 118 11.42 -21.00 -15.53
N ASP A 119 11.89 -20.43 -16.65
CA ASP A 119 11.11 -20.21 -17.87
C ASP A 119 12.03 -20.41 -19.09
N ILE A 120 11.45 -20.76 -20.24
CA ILE A 120 12.16 -20.75 -21.52
C ILE A 120 11.29 -20.01 -22.52
N ASP A 121 11.85 -18.97 -23.12
CA ASP A 121 11.19 -18.15 -24.12
C ASP A 121 11.87 -18.26 -25.47
N ILE A 122 11.06 -18.25 -26.54
CA ILE A 122 11.54 -18.33 -27.91
C ILE A 122 11.00 -17.11 -28.64
N HIS A 123 11.89 -16.24 -29.10
CA HIS A 123 11.52 -15.00 -29.77
C HIS A 123 12.43 -14.67 -30.95
N ASP A 124 11.85 -13.98 -31.92
CA ASP A 124 12.56 -13.52 -33.11
C ASP A 124 13.38 -12.26 -32.83
N ILE A 125 14.54 -12.17 -33.47
CA ILE A 125 15.42 -11.01 -33.51
C ILE A 125 15.42 -10.48 -34.94
N ASP A 126 15.14 -9.18 -35.07
CA ASP A 126 15.14 -8.49 -36.36
C ASP A 126 16.53 -8.50 -37.00
N ALA A 127 16.57 -8.52 -38.32
CA ALA A 127 17.83 -8.41 -39.05
C ALA A 127 18.50 -7.06 -38.75
N HIS A 128 19.82 -7.07 -38.54
CA HIS A 128 20.62 -5.87 -38.39
C HIS A 128 21.66 -5.76 -39.52
N PRO A 129 21.28 -5.24 -40.70
CA PRO A 129 22.15 -5.20 -41.89
C PRO A 129 23.51 -4.53 -41.64
N GLY A 130 23.55 -3.50 -40.79
CA GLY A 130 24.78 -2.79 -40.44
C GLY A 130 25.81 -3.61 -39.65
N LYS A 131 25.42 -4.75 -39.07
CA LYS A 131 26.29 -5.68 -38.33
C LYS A 131 26.46 -7.02 -39.07
N GLY A 132 25.83 -7.19 -40.23
CA GLY A 132 25.83 -8.45 -40.97
C GLY A 132 25.04 -9.57 -40.28
N GLU A 133 24.15 -9.24 -39.36
CA GLU A 133 23.33 -10.20 -38.61
C GLU A 133 21.96 -10.34 -39.30
N PRO A 134 21.65 -11.49 -39.95
CA PRO A 134 20.30 -11.73 -40.48
C PRO A 134 19.30 -11.89 -39.34
N GLY A 135 18.01 -11.81 -39.67
CA GLY A 135 16.95 -12.14 -38.71
C GLY A 135 17.11 -13.59 -38.24
N HIS A 136 17.00 -13.81 -36.94
CA HIS A 136 17.26 -15.10 -36.30
C HIS A 136 16.41 -15.26 -35.03
N VAL A 137 16.59 -16.36 -34.31
CA VAL A 137 15.78 -16.71 -33.14
C VAL A 137 16.67 -16.82 -31.90
N HIS A 138 16.21 -16.27 -30.78
CA HIS A 138 16.80 -16.53 -29.48
C HIS A 138 16.00 -17.60 -28.72
N PHE A 139 16.73 -18.53 -28.11
CA PHE A 139 16.23 -19.46 -27.11
C PHE A 139 16.67 -18.97 -25.72
N ASP A 140 15.85 -18.15 -25.10
CA ASP A 140 16.16 -17.46 -23.85
C ASP A 140 15.85 -18.39 -22.66
N LEU A 141 16.91 -18.91 -22.04
CA LEU A 141 16.85 -19.77 -20.86
C LEU A 141 16.93 -18.89 -19.61
N ARG A 142 15.85 -18.87 -18.85
CA ARG A 142 15.63 -17.88 -17.80
C ARG A 142 15.80 -18.48 -16.42
N PHE A 143 16.78 -18.02 -15.65
CA PHE A 143 17.10 -18.57 -14.33
C PHE A 143 16.58 -17.67 -13.21
N LEU A 144 16.07 -18.30 -12.15
CA LEU A 144 15.45 -17.61 -11.02
C LEU A 144 16.41 -17.47 -9.85
N PHE A 145 16.59 -16.24 -9.41
CA PHE A 145 17.45 -15.84 -8.30
C PHE A 145 16.67 -14.99 -7.29
N ARG A 146 17.19 -14.91 -6.07
CA ARG A 146 16.72 -14.01 -5.02
C ARG A 146 17.86 -13.17 -4.46
N LEU A 147 17.60 -11.89 -4.16
CA LEU A 147 18.57 -11.03 -3.50
C LEU A 147 18.86 -11.48 -2.06
N HIS A 148 20.11 -11.29 -1.64
CA HIS A 148 20.54 -11.38 -0.24
C HIS A 148 20.06 -10.18 0.58
N ASN A 149 20.39 -10.18 1.88
CA ASN A 149 19.84 -9.37 2.98
C ASN A 149 19.75 -7.83 2.82
N ALA A 150 20.12 -7.26 1.68
CA ALA A 150 20.05 -5.84 1.41
C ALA A 150 18.67 -5.44 0.84
N THR A 151 18.03 -4.45 1.47
CA THR A 151 16.86 -3.74 0.95
C THR A 151 17.23 -2.78 -0.19
N GLU A 152 18.51 -2.43 -0.32
CA GLU A 152 19.07 -1.59 -1.37
C GLU A 152 20.36 -2.21 -1.91
N VAL A 153 20.41 -2.50 -3.20
CA VAL A 153 21.65 -2.89 -3.89
C VAL A 153 22.08 -1.71 -4.75
N PRO A 154 23.34 -1.25 -4.64
CA PRO A 154 23.84 -0.20 -5.52
C PRO A 154 23.82 -0.72 -6.97
N VAL A 155 23.16 0.02 -7.84
CA VAL A 155 23.00 -0.33 -9.26
C VAL A 155 23.87 0.61 -10.07
N VAL A 156 24.68 0.03 -10.95
CA VAL A 156 25.52 0.76 -11.90
C VAL A 156 25.13 0.27 -13.29
N LEU A 157 24.40 1.11 -14.02
CA LEU A 157 23.88 0.74 -15.33
C LEU A 157 25.00 0.73 -16.38
N GLN A 158 24.99 -0.28 -17.24
CA GLN A 158 25.67 -0.22 -18.53
C GLN A 158 24.87 0.68 -19.48
N LYS A 159 25.29 1.93 -19.57
CA LYS A 159 24.52 2.99 -20.25
C LYS A 159 24.35 2.77 -21.76
N GLU A 160 25.17 1.92 -22.35
CA GLU A 160 25.13 1.57 -23.77
C GLU A 160 23.96 0.62 -24.10
N GLU A 161 23.50 -0.19 -23.14
CA GLU A 161 22.49 -1.23 -23.36
C GLU A 161 21.23 -1.02 -22.52
N VAL A 162 21.37 -0.40 -21.34
CA VAL A 162 20.30 -0.24 -20.35
C VAL A 162 20.01 1.24 -20.09
N GLY A 163 18.76 1.64 -20.33
CA GLY A 163 18.24 2.99 -20.11
C GLY A 163 17.74 3.24 -18.68
N GLY A 164 17.65 2.21 -17.87
CA GLY A 164 17.13 2.27 -16.50
C GLY A 164 16.81 0.89 -15.95
N ILE A 165 16.61 0.80 -14.64
CA ILE A 165 16.07 -0.39 -13.96
C ILE A 165 14.71 -0.10 -13.35
N GLU A 166 13.90 -1.14 -13.24
CA GLU A 166 12.62 -1.08 -12.58
C GLU A 166 12.38 -2.38 -11.79
N TRP A 167 12.05 -2.25 -10.51
CA TRP A 167 11.57 -3.36 -9.70
C TRP A 167 10.06 -3.45 -9.82
N ARG A 168 9.57 -4.49 -10.50
CA ARG A 168 8.14 -4.66 -10.78
C ARG A 168 7.53 -5.74 -9.90
N PRO A 169 6.35 -5.52 -9.31
CA PRO A 169 5.64 -6.61 -8.65
C PRO A 169 5.33 -7.73 -9.65
N VAL A 170 5.21 -8.97 -9.17
CA VAL A 170 5.04 -10.17 -10.01
C VAL A 170 3.90 -10.02 -11.03
N ASP A 171 2.78 -9.42 -10.63
CA ASP A 171 1.59 -9.19 -11.47
C ASP A 171 1.84 -8.23 -12.65
N ARG A 172 2.89 -7.41 -12.58
CA ARG A 172 3.33 -6.47 -13.64
C ARG A 172 4.53 -6.95 -14.45
N VAL A 173 4.99 -8.17 -14.22
CA VAL A 173 6.00 -8.83 -15.06
C VAL A 173 5.47 -8.92 -16.48
N THR A 174 6.26 -8.41 -17.44
CA THR A 174 5.83 -8.25 -18.84
C THR A 174 5.59 -9.62 -19.50
N SER A 175 6.42 -10.62 -19.19
CA SER A 175 6.29 -11.98 -19.73
C SER A 175 5.11 -12.74 -19.08
N PRO A 176 4.07 -13.14 -19.83
CA PRO A 176 2.90 -13.83 -19.28
C PRO A 176 3.23 -15.21 -18.70
N THR A 177 4.06 -16.00 -19.38
CA THR A 177 4.46 -17.36 -18.94
C THR A 177 5.22 -17.31 -17.64
N LEU A 178 6.17 -16.39 -17.57
CA LEU A 178 6.96 -16.15 -16.37
C LEU A 178 6.09 -15.66 -15.21
N ARG A 179 5.20 -14.70 -15.46
CA ARG A 179 4.27 -14.18 -14.46
C ARG A 179 3.43 -15.29 -13.86
N GLU A 180 2.86 -16.16 -14.69
CA GLU A 180 2.05 -17.29 -14.23
C GLU A 180 2.85 -18.25 -13.34
N LYS A 181 4.11 -18.53 -13.70
CA LYS A 181 4.97 -19.40 -12.91
C LYS A 181 5.37 -18.75 -11.59
N LEU A 182 5.72 -17.47 -11.59
CA LEU A 182 6.08 -16.72 -10.38
C LEU A 182 4.90 -16.67 -9.38
N LEU A 183 3.67 -16.54 -9.86
CA LEU A 183 2.47 -16.58 -9.01
C LEU A 183 2.22 -17.95 -8.36
N LYS A 184 2.70 -19.03 -8.99
CA LYS A 184 2.62 -20.41 -8.46
C LYS A 184 3.82 -20.81 -7.61
N LEU A 185 4.83 -19.94 -7.52
CA LEU A 185 6.04 -20.22 -6.78
C LEU A 185 5.73 -20.16 -5.27
N PRO A 186 6.02 -21.22 -4.50
CA PRO A 186 5.86 -21.14 -3.05
C PRO A 186 6.80 -20.07 -2.49
N PRO A 187 6.38 -19.26 -1.51
CA PRO A 187 7.22 -18.24 -0.89
C PRO A 187 8.55 -18.84 -0.41
N ALA A 188 9.65 -18.12 -0.62
CA ALA A 188 11.03 -18.54 -0.32
C ALA A 188 11.35 -18.71 1.18
N ALA A 189 10.34 -18.73 2.04
CA ALA A 189 10.53 -18.84 3.48
C ALA A 189 11.15 -20.21 3.81
N GLU A 190 12.14 -20.21 4.71
CA GLU A 190 12.63 -21.48 5.25
C GLU A 190 11.47 -22.22 5.92
N PRO A 191 11.41 -23.57 5.83
CA PRO A 191 10.23 -24.35 6.19
C PRO A 191 9.70 -24.14 7.62
N GLU A 192 10.49 -23.56 8.52
CA GLU A 192 10.17 -23.32 9.93
C GLU A 192 9.80 -21.86 10.26
N THR A 193 9.93 -20.91 9.32
CA THR A 193 9.67 -19.46 9.54
C THR A 193 8.63 -18.86 8.60
N ALA A 194 7.85 -19.72 7.91
CA ALA A 194 6.92 -19.32 6.88
C ALA A 194 5.54 -18.98 7.47
N ASN A 195 5.11 -17.73 7.35
CA ASN A 195 3.78 -17.27 7.76
C ASN A 195 2.84 -17.24 6.55
N ALA A 196 1.53 -17.37 6.79
CA ALA A 196 0.52 -17.20 5.75
C ALA A 196 -0.70 -16.42 6.28
N SER A 197 -1.21 -15.50 5.46
CA SER A 197 -2.37 -14.66 5.77
C SER A 197 -3.40 -14.63 4.66
N ALA A 198 -4.66 -14.51 5.06
CA ALA A 198 -5.82 -14.45 4.19
C ALA A 198 -6.20 -13.00 3.87
N LEU A 199 -6.14 -12.64 2.59
CA LEU A 199 -6.69 -11.40 2.06
C LEU A 199 -8.15 -11.63 1.66
N ILE A 200 -9.07 -11.33 2.58
CA ILE A 200 -10.48 -11.66 2.42
C ILE A 200 -11.23 -10.44 1.92
N TYR A 201 -11.96 -10.58 0.81
CA TYR A 201 -12.75 -9.50 0.21
C TYR A 201 -14.19 -9.92 -0.08
N ASN A 202 -15.10 -8.95 -0.20
CA ASN A 202 -16.51 -9.19 -0.49
C ASN A 202 -16.95 -8.56 -1.83
N ASP A 203 -18.18 -8.86 -2.25
CA ASP A 203 -18.76 -8.38 -3.51
C ASP A 203 -18.99 -6.85 -3.54
N ARG A 204 -18.91 -6.19 -2.39
CA ARG A 204 -19.00 -4.72 -2.26
C ARG A 204 -17.64 -4.03 -2.43
N GLY A 205 -16.57 -4.78 -2.64
CA GLY A 205 -15.21 -4.25 -2.78
C GLY A 205 -14.58 -3.83 -1.44
N GLU A 206 -15.05 -4.41 -0.34
CA GLU A 206 -14.48 -4.21 1.00
C GLU A 206 -13.56 -5.38 1.37
N TYR A 207 -12.64 -5.13 2.29
CA TYR A 207 -11.66 -6.09 2.79
C TYR A 207 -11.83 -6.30 4.29
N LEU A 208 -11.80 -7.56 4.71
CA LEU A 208 -11.94 -7.93 6.10
C LEU A 208 -10.59 -7.77 6.77
N LEU A 209 -10.51 -6.87 7.74
CA LEU A 209 -9.30 -6.66 8.53
C LEU A 209 -9.56 -7.03 9.99
N HIS A 210 -8.50 -7.48 10.63
CA HIS A 210 -8.44 -7.90 12.02
C HIS A 210 -7.68 -6.85 12.83
N LEU A 211 -8.30 -6.28 13.87
CA LEU A 211 -7.61 -5.45 14.84
C LEU A 211 -6.93 -6.34 15.87
N ARG A 212 -5.59 -6.37 15.83
CA ARG A 212 -4.77 -7.19 16.73
C ARG A 212 -4.91 -6.74 18.18
N ASP A 213 -4.69 -7.67 19.11
CA ASP A 213 -4.55 -7.36 20.53
C ASP A 213 -3.46 -6.31 20.79
N TYR A 214 -3.53 -5.66 21.95
CA TYR A 214 -2.48 -4.73 22.38
C TYR A 214 -1.62 -5.35 23.48
N PHE A 215 -0.72 -6.27 23.08
CA PHE A 215 0.31 -6.86 23.94
C PHE A 215 1.73 -6.53 23.46
N PRO A 216 2.23 -5.30 23.69
CA PRO A 216 3.59 -4.91 23.30
C PRO A 216 4.67 -5.87 23.79
N GLY A 217 5.61 -6.20 22.89
CA GLY A 217 6.73 -7.11 23.16
C GLY A 217 6.35 -8.60 23.29
N ARG A 218 5.08 -8.96 23.08
CA ARG A 218 4.61 -10.36 23.08
C ARG A 218 4.08 -10.81 21.72
N ILE A 219 3.49 -9.87 20.98
CA ILE A 219 2.96 -10.10 19.63
C ILE A 219 3.50 -9.02 18.69
N TRP A 220 3.60 -9.36 17.42
CA TRP A 220 3.96 -8.38 16.40
C TRP A 220 2.86 -7.35 16.20
N GLU A 221 3.28 -6.09 16.00
CA GLU A 221 2.41 -4.98 15.61
C GLU A 221 1.13 -4.84 16.49
N PRO A 222 1.29 -4.70 17.81
CA PRO A 222 0.16 -4.65 18.75
C PRO A 222 -0.76 -3.45 18.47
N GLY A 223 -2.07 -3.71 18.41
CA GLY A 223 -3.11 -2.73 18.12
C GLY A 223 -3.07 -2.15 16.71
N MET A 224 -2.50 -2.88 15.75
CA MET A 224 -2.58 -2.60 14.32
C MET A 224 -3.72 -3.40 13.69
N TRP A 225 -4.31 -2.85 12.62
CA TRP A 225 -5.15 -3.62 11.72
C TRP A 225 -4.26 -4.47 10.81
N SER A 226 -4.55 -5.76 10.69
CA SER A 226 -3.82 -6.70 9.84
C SER A 226 -4.77 -7.66 9.14
N LEU A 227 -4.22 -8.51 8.28
CA LEU A 227 -4.93 -9.69 7.78
C LEU A 227 -5.03 -10.77 8.88
N LEU A 228 -5.98 -11.69 8.73
CA LEU A 228 -6.03 -12.93 9.52
C LEU A 228 -4.97 -13.89 9.00
N GLY A 229 -4.29 -14.59 9.90
CA GLY A 229 -3.21 -15.50 9.51
C GLY A 229 -2.15 -15.64 10.58
N GLY A 230 -1.28 -16.62 10.38
CA GLY A 230 -0.34 -17.04 11.40
C GLY A 230 0.84 -17.84 10.84
N GLY A 231 1.59 -18.41 11.75
CA GLY A 231 2.79 -19.20 11.45
C GLY A 231 2.44 -20.61 11.01
N ARG A 232 3.27 -21.18 10.13
CA ARG A 232 3.15 -22.58 9.76
C ARG A 232 3.43 -23.48 10.96
N GLU A 233 2.53 -24.43 11.20
CA GLU A 233 2.70 -25.46 12.23
C GLU A 233 3.22 -26.79 11.64
N PRO A 234 3.81 -27.69 12.45
CA PRO A 234 4.38 -28.95 11.96
C PRO A 234 3.40 -29.85 11.17
N GLN A 235 2.10 -29.77 11.47
CA GLN A 235 1.05 -30.49 10.77
C GLN A 235 0.67 -29.87 9.41
N ASP A 236 1.06 -28.63 9.15
CA ASP A 236 0.73 -27.93 7.92
C ASP A 236 1.64 -28.43 6.79
N ALA A 237 1.12 -29.35 5.97
CA ALA A 237 1.85 -29.86 4.81
C ALA A 237 2.24 -28.79 3.78
N ALA A 238 1.49 -27.67 3.73
CA ALA A 238 1.75 -26.51 2.88
C ALA A 238 1.20 -25.22 3.52
N LEU A 239 1.63 -24.05 3.05
CA LEU A 239 1.13 -22.74 3.53
C LEU A 239 -0.35 -22.52 3.23
N GLU A 240 -0.91 -23.21 2.22
CA GLU A 240 -2.34 -23.23 1.99
C GLU A 240 -3.10 -23.84 3.18
N HIS A 241 -2.54 -24.86 3.85
CA HIS A 241 -3.15 -25.43 5.05
C HIS A 241 -3.07 -24.45 6.22
N THR A 242 -1.95 -23.74 6.38
CA THR A 242 -1.80 -22.69 7.39
C THR A 242 -2.87 -21.61 7.24
N VAL A 243 -3.01 -21.02 6.05
CA VAL A 243 -3.99 -19.93 5.82
C VAL A 243 -5.45 -20.38 5.86
N ARG A 244 -5.73 -21.69 5.79
CA ARG A 244 -7.07 -22.25 6.01
C ARG A 244 -7.34 -22.52 7.48
N ARG A 245 -6.33 -23.02 8.21
CA ARG A 245 -6.41 -23.34 9.64
C ARG A 245 -6.53 -22.07 10.48
N GLU A 246 -5.67 -21.08 10.25
CA GLU A 246 -5.57 -19.88 11.09
C GLU A 246 -6.91 -19.09 11.14
N PRO A 247 -7.55 -18.67 10.02
CA PRO A 247 -8.85 -17.99 10.10
C PRO A 247 -9.98 -18.88 10.68
N ALA A 248 -9.89 -20.20 10.51
CA ALA A 248 -10.87 -21.12 11.07
C ALA A 248 -10.75 -21.23 12.60
N GLU A 249 -9.54 -21.27 13.14
CA GLU A 249 -9.25 -21.33 14.58
C GLU A 249 -9.47 -19.97 15.27
N GLU A 250 -9.02 -18.89 14.61
CA GLU A 250 -9.07 -17.53 15.15
C GLU A 250 -10.46 -16.91 15.08
N ALA A 251 -11.22 -17.16 14.00
CA ALA A 251 -12.47 -16.46 13.71
C ALA A 251 -13.64 -17.37 13.32
N GLY A 252 -13.44 -18.70 13.24
CA GLY A 252 -14.45 -19.62 12.73
C GLY A 252 -14.72 -19.46 11.22
N LEU A 253 -13.77 -18.88 10.48
CA LEU A 253 -13.90 -18.62 9.05
C LEU A 253 -13.34 -19.78 8.21
N ASP A 254 -14.23 -20.44 7.47
CA ASP A 254 -13.86 -21.36 6.39
C ASP A 254 -14.12 -20.72 5.02
N ILE A 255 -13.06 -20.58 4.23
CA ILE A 255 -13.10 -19.94 2.92
C ILE A 255 -12.65 -20.97 1.89
N ALA A 256 -13.60 -21.49 1.12
CA ALA A 256 -13.34 -22.53 0.13
C ALA A 256 -12.32 -22.08 -0.93
N ASP A 257 -12.49 -20.87 -1.47
CA ASP A 257 -11.79 -20.38 -2.66
C ASP A 257 -10.58 -19.47 -2.32
N LEU A 258 -9.69 -19.94 -1.44
CA LEU A 258 -8.41 -19.26 -1.20
C LEU A 258 -7.43 -19.57 -2.33
N THR A 259 -6.88 -18.53 -2.94
CA THR A 259 -5.91 -18.64 -4.04
C THR A 259 -4.65 -17.82 -3.74
N PRO A 260 -3.45 -18.32 -4.09
CA PRO A 260 -2.23 -17.54 -3.92
C PRO A 260 -2.32 -16.19 -4.65
N PHE A 261 -2.03 -15.10 -3.94
CA PHE A 261 -2.09 -13.74 -4.49
C PHE A 261 -0.73 -13.05 -4.51
N GLY A 262 0.09 -13.26 -3.49
CA GLY A 262 1.43 -12.67 -3.44
C GLY A 262 2.11 -12.86 -2.09
N THR A 263 3.08 -12.01 -1.80
CA THR A 263 3.82 -12.02 -0.53
C THR A 263 3.75 -10.63 0.09
N GLU A 264 3.49 -10.59 1.39
CA GLU A 264 3.63 -9.42 2.25
C GLU A 264 4.86 -9.60 3.14
N TYR A 265 5.36 -8.52 3.71
CA TYR A 265 6.54 -8.52 4.55
C TYR A 265 6.24 -7.77 5.84
N ALA A 266 6.40 -8.47 6.97
CA ALA A 266 6.29 -7.88 8.30
C ALA A 266 7.69 -7.68 8.89
N SER A 267 7.95 -6.53 9.48
CA SER A 267 9.21 -6.26 10.17
C SER A 267 9.07 -6.64 11.64
N ASN A 268 10.03 -7.39 12.18
CA ASN A 268 10.14 -7.56 13.62
C ASN A 268 10.80 -6.33 14.27
N ASP A 269 10.79 -6.28 15.61
CA ASP A 269 11.35 -5.16 16.39
C ASP A 269 12.87 -4.96 16.16
N ASP A 270 13.57 -5.98 15.68
CA ASP A 270 14.99 -5.95 15.33
C ASP A 270 15.26 -5.48 13.88
N GLY A 271 14.20 -5.12 13.12
CA GLY A 271 14.28 -4.68 11.72
C GLY A 271 14.46 -5.82 10.71
N ALA A 272 14.43 -7.08 11.14
CA ALA A 272 14.42 -8.22 10.25
C ALA A 272 13.01 -8.43 9.67
N THR A 273 12.92 -8.49 8.35
CA THR A 273 11.66 -8.64 7.64
C THR A 273 11.36 -10.11 7.38
N VAL A 274 10.16 -10.56 7.74
CA VAL A 274 9.66 -11.92 7.57
C VAL A 274 8.62 -11.96 6.45
N PRO A 275 8.78 -12.85 5.44
CA PRO A 275 7.80 -13.02 4.39
C PRO A 275 6.53 -13.70 4.92
N ILE A 276 5.38 -13.18 4.48
CA ILE A 276 4.05 -13.71 4.75
C ILE A 276 3.39 -14.02 3.40
N ALA A 277 3.03 -15.29 3.21
CA ALA A 277 2.31 -15.74 2.02
C ALA A 277 0.88 -15.23 2.04
N ILE A 278 0.44 -14.54 1.00
CA ILE A 278 -0.91 -14.00 0.91
C ILE A 278 -1.78 -14.84 0.01
N TYR A 279 -2.91 -15.29 0.55
CA TYR A 279 -3.95 -15.97 -0.21
C TYR A 279 -5.19 -15.10 -0.24
N ALA A 280 -5.68 -14.77 -1.43
CA ALA A 280 -6.91 -14.02 -1.60
C ALA A 280 -8.12 -14.96 -1.69
N GLY A 281 -9.18 -14.61 -0.99
CA GLY A 281 -10.42 -15.38 -0.97
C GLY A 281 -11.64 -14.49 -0.81
N ARG A 282 -12.78 -14.95 -1.32
CA ARG A 282 -14.02 -14.18 -1.32
C ARG A 282 -14.96 -14.67 -0.22
N TRP A 283 -15.48 -13.74 0.58
CA TRP A 283 -16.45 -14.04 1.64
C TRP A 283 -17.38 -12.84 1.86
N ASN A 284 -18.69 -13.09 1.99
CA ASN A 284 -19.72 -12.04 2.04
C ASN A 284 -20.48 -11.98 3.38
N GLY A 285 -20.01 -12.68 4.41
CA GLY A 285 -20.71 -12.73 5.70
C GLY A 285 -20.52 -11.47 6.56
N ASP A 286 -21.12 -11.50 7.74
CA ASP A 286 -21.04 -10.42 8.72
C ASP A 286 -19.92 -10.69 9.74
N PRO A 287 -18.87 -9.85 9.83
CA PRO A 287 -17.76 -10.03 10.75
C PRO A 287 -18.19 -10.04 12.22
N ARG A 288 -19.34 -9.44 12.53
CA ARG A 288 -19.87 -9.34 13.90
C ARG A 288 -20.47 -10.65 14.41
N GLU A 289 -20.74 -11.59 13.52
CA GLU A 289 -21.24 -12.93 13.87
C GLU A 289 -20.09 -13.91 14.14
N LEU A 290 -18.86 -13.53 13.79
CA LEU A 290 -17.67 -14.32 14.02
C LEU A 290 -17.22 -14.19 15.47
N HIS A 291 -16.79 -15.31 16.04
CA HIS A 291 -16.25 -15.37 17.38
C HIS A 291 -14.73 -15.35 17.27
N LEU A 292 -14.12 -14.26 17.71
CA LEU A 292 -12.66 -14.15 17.77
C LEU A 292 -12.11 -14.85 19.02
N THR A 293 -11.13 -15.73 18.81
CA THR A 293 -10.35 -16.34 19.89
C THR A 293 -9.03 -15.58 20.14
N GLU A 294 -8.54 -14.86 19.12
CA GLU A 294 -7.38 -13.97 19.17
C GLU A 294 -7.74 -12.58 18.60
N GLY A 295 -7.23 -11.52 19.22
CA GLY A 295 -7.44 -10.12 18.86
C GLY A 295 -8.81 -9.52 19.19
N VAL A 296 -9.02 -8.27 18.75
CA VAL A 296 -10.02 -7.37 19.33
C VAL A 296 -11.31 -7.31 18.50
N MET A 297 -11.20 -7.18 17.19
CA MET A 297 -12.37 -7.08 16.30
C MET A 297 -12.05 -7.37 14.84
N LEU A 298 -13.06 -7.83 14.10
CA LEU A 298 -13.05 -7.90 12.65
C LEU A 298 -13.98 -6.82 12.07
N ALA A 299 -13.54 -6.17 10.98
CA ALA A 299 -14.36 -5.20 10.29
C ALA A 299 -14.05 -5.10 8.79
N TRP A 300 -15.07 -4.72 8.04
CA TRP A 300 -14.98 -4.43 6.61
C TRP A 300 -14.48 -3.01 6.36
N PHE A 301 -13.52 -2.86 5.46
CA PHE A 301 -13.01 -1.56 5.02
C PHE A 301 -12.88 -1.47 3.51
N THR A 302 -13.22 -0.30 2.95
CA THR A 302 -12.92 -0.03 1.54
C THR A 302 -11.43 0.32 1.38
N PRO A 303 -10.82 0.08 0.21
CA PRO A 303 -9.45 0.54 -0.05
C PRO A 303 -9.24 2.04 0.18
N SER A 304 -10.29 2.85 -0.01
CA SER A 304 -10.27 4.28 0.29
C SER A 304 -10.21 4.59 1.78
N ASP A 305 -10.70 3.73 2.67
CA ASP A 305 -10.72 3.98 4.12
C ASP A 305 -9.40 3.63 4.82
N LEU A 306 -8.51 2.85 4.17
CA LEU A 306 -7.28 2.34 4.79
C LEU A 306 -6.36 3.43 5.36
N HIS A 307 -6.34 4.63 4.75
CA HIS A 307 -5.55 5.76 5.23
C HIS A 307 -5.97 6.28 6.62
N ARG A 308 -7.13 5.85 7.12
CA ARG A 308 -7.66 6.20 8.43
C ARG A 308 -7.31 5.17 9.50
N LEU A 309 -6.78 4.02 9.10
CA LEU A 309 -6.48 2.90 9.98
C LEU A 309 -5.02 2.95 10.40
N ARG A 310 -4.76 2.45 11.61
CA ARG A 310 -3.41 2.12 12.04
C ARG A 310 -3.07 0.74 11.44
N ILE A 311 -2.60 0.73 10.21
CA ILE A 311 -2.32 -0.46 9.39
C ILE A 311 -0.91 -0.33 8.80
N ALA A 312 -0.21 -1.43 8.57
CA ALA A 312 1.09 -1.38 7.91
C ALA A 312 0.94 -0.90 6.45
N ASP A 313 1.87 -0.06 5.99
CA ASP A 313 1.85 0.46 4.62
C ASP A 313 1.90 -0.68 3.60
N THR A 314 2.64 -1.75 3.90
CA THR A 314 2.72 -2.98 3.11
C THR A 314 1.35 -3.66 2.95
N THR A 315 0.56 -3.76 4.02
CA THR A 315 -0.81 -4.31 3.98
C THR A 315 -1.75 -3.39 3.20
N SER A 316 -1.64 -2.07 3.43
CA SER A 316 -2.46 -1.07 2.73
C SER A 316 -2.24 -1.12 1.22
N ASP A 317 -0.98 -1.21 0.79
CA ASP A 317 -0.59 -1.35 -0.61
C ASP A 317 -1.03 -2.69 -1.19
N LEU A 318 -0.91 -3.79 -0.43
CA LEU A 318 -1.41 -5.10 -0.82
C LEU A 318 -2.91 -5.09 -1.15
N VAL A 319 -3.73 -4.48 -0.27
CA VAL A 319 -5.18 -4.34 -0.49
C VAL A 319 -5.47 -3.51 -1.74
N ARG A 320 -4.77 -2.39 -1.94
CA ARG A 320 -4.95 -1.54 -3.13
C ARG A 320 -4.56 -2.27 -4.41
N ARG A 321 -3.48 -3.06 -4.38
CA ARG A 321 -3.04 -3.89 -5.53
C ARG A 321 -4.10 -4.92 -5.88
N HIS A 322 -4.63 -5.65 -4.89
CA HIS A 322 -5.70 -6.62 -5.13
C HIS A 322 -6.97 -5.96 -5.68
N ALA A 323 -7.37 -4.81 -5.12
CA ALA A 323 -8.54 -4.08 -5.59
C ALA A 323 -8.41 -3.64 -7.06
N ALA A 324 -7.20 -3.28 -7.48
CA ALA A 324 -6.91 -2.89 -8.86
C ALA A 324 -6.81 -4.09 -9.83
N SER A 325 -6.54 -5.30 -9.34
CA SER A 325 -6.46 -6.52 -10.17
C SER A 325 -7.81 -7.20 -10.42
N LEU A 326 -8.83 -6.88 -9.62
CA LEU A 326 -10.18 -7.39 -9.84
C LEU A 326 -10.78 -6.78 -11.12
N PRO A 327 -11.48 -7.57 -11.95
CA PRO A 327 -12.20 -7.04 -13.10
C PRO A 327 -13.13 -5.91 -12.65
N ALA A 328 -13.20 -4.81 -13.41
CA ALA A 328 -14.23 -3.80 -13.19
C ALA A 328 -15.59 -4.50 -13.28
N SER A 329 -16.20 -4.74 -12.12
CA SER A 329 -17.47 -5.45 -12.02
C SER A 329 -18.49 -4.80 -12.95
N ALA A 330 -19.26 -5.62 -13.66
CA ALA A 330 -20.40 -5.25 -14.49
C ALA A 330 -21.55 -4.58 -13.70
N ALA A 331 -21.27 -3.99 -12.55
CA ALA A 331 -22.14 -3.11 -11.78
C ALA A 331 -22.18 -1.66 -12.32
N ALA A 332 -21.34 -1.31 -13.30
CA ALA A 332 -21.37 0.01 -13.95
C ALA A 332 -22.47 0.16 -15.03
N GLN A 333 -23.26 -0.88 -15.32
CA GLN A 333 -24.39 -0.84 -16.25
C GLN A 333 -25.75 -1.02 -15.55
N SER A 334 -26.01 -0.20 -14.54
CA SER A 334 -27.38 0.28 -14.33
C SER A 334 -27.30 1.73 -13.88
N GLY A 335 -27.77 2.63 -14.74
CA GLY A 335 -27.75 4.08 -14.55
C GLY A 335 -28.77 4.55 -13.52
N LEU A 336 -28.67 4.04 -12.30
CA LEU A 336 -29.25 4.60 -11.09
C LEU A 336 -28.19 4.34 -10.02
N ALA A 337 -27.48 5.40 -9.62
CA ALA A 337 -26.58 5.32 -8.46
C ALA A 337 -27.34 4.61 -7.33
N PRO A 338 -26.82 3.54 -6.70
CA PRO A 338 -27.35 3.14 -5.43
C PRO A 338 -27.11 4.36 -4.54
N GLN A 339 -28.19 5.03 -4.13
CA GLN A 339 -28.13 5.84 -2.92
C GLN A 339 -27.38 4.97 -1.93
N LYS A 340 -26.18 5.40 -1.50
CA LYS A 340 -25.53 4.87 -0.31
C LYS A 340 -26.67 4.69 0.67
N GLU A 341 -27.02 3.45 1.01
CA GLU A 341 -27.80 3.22 2.21
C GLU A 341 -26.92 3.83 3.29
N ARG A 342 -27.25 5.08 3.65
CA ARG A 342 -26.82 5.68 4.90
C ARG A 342 -27.09 4.58 5.90
N ARG A 343 -26.03 4.00 6.49
CA ARG A 343 -26.15 3.25 7.73
C ARG A 343 -27.17 4.03 8.55
N THR A 344 -28.38 3.49 8.67
CA THR A 344 -29.43 4.19 9.40
C THR A 344 -28.88 4.25 10.79
N SER A 345 -28.45 5.44 11.20
CA SER A 345 -28.03 5.67 12.56
C SER A 345 -29.15 5.13 13.46
N PRO A 346 -28.84 4.44 14.57
CA PRO A 346 -29.86 3.85 15.44
C PRO A 346 -31.04 4.81 15.61
N HIS A 347 -32.28 4.31 15.57
CA HIS A 347 -33.48 5.14 15.64
C HIS A 347 -33.34 6.23 16.72
N GLY A 348 -33.44 7.50 16.31
CA GLY A 348 -33.26 8.66 17.19
C GLY A 348 -31.87 9.31 17.17
N THR A 349 -30.89 8.74 16.45
CA THR A 349 -29.56 9.37 16.33
C THR A 349 -29.63 10.63 15.45
N VAL A 350 -29.09 11.72 15.96
CA VAL A 350 -29.05 13.02 15.27
C VAL A 350 -27.61 13.36 14.88
N LEU A 351 -27.42 13.71 13.61
CA LEU A 351 -26.14 14.19 13.11
C LEU A 351 -25.87 15.60 13.62
N ASN A 352 -24.72 15.77 14.28
CA ASN A 352 -24.23 17.05 14.77
C ASN A 352 -23.33 17.75 13.75
N VAL A 353 -23.42 19.08 13.66
CA VAL A 353 -22.43 19.90 12.94
C VAL A 353 -21.25 20.16 13.87
N ILE A 354 -20.02 19.95 13.39
CA ILE A 354 -18.81 20.22 14.17
C ILE A 354 -18.26 21.59 13.77
N GLY A 355 -18.17 22.49 14.75
CA GLY A 355 -17.48 23.78 14.63
C GLY A 355 -16.16 23.75 15.39
N VAL A 356 -15.17 24.47 14.88
CA VAL A 356 -13.87 24.67 15.53
C VAL A 356 -13.73 26.13 15.92
N HIS A 357 -13.30 26.38 17.15
CA HIS A 357 -13.28 27.71 17.77
C HIS A 357 -11.91 27.96 18.38
N LEU A 358 -11.28 29.08 18.03
CA LEU A 358 -9.98 29.47 18.58
C LEU A 358 -10.17 30.38 19.79
N TYR A 359 -9.81 29.85 20.96
CA TYR A 359 -9.64 30.61 22.18
C TYR A 359 -8.20 31.13 22.24
N LEU A 360 -7.96 32.31 21.67
CA LEU A 360 -6.63 32.94 21.64
C LEU A 360 -6.50 33.92 22.80
N GLU A 361 -5.69 33.56 23.81
CA GLU A 361 -5.47 34.34 25.03
C GLU A 361 -4.04 34.89 25.05
N ARG A 362 -3.89 36.20 25.26
CA ARG A 362 -2.58 36.84 25.46
C ARG A 362 -2.08 36.65 26.87
N SER A 363 -0.80 36.91 27.10
CA SER A 363 -0.18 36.82 28.43
C SER A 363 -0.78 37.77 29.47
N ASP A 364 -1.51 38.81 29.04
CA ASP A 364 -2.25 39.74 29.90
C ASP A 364 -3.67 39.26 30.24
N GLY A 365 -4.05 38.05 29.81
CA GLY A 365 -5.36 37.43 30.06
C GLY A 365 -6.45 37.86 29.08
N THR A 366 -6.15 38.75 28.12
CA THR A 366 -7.16 39.20 27.15
C THR A 366 -7.36 38.18 26.02
N VAL A 367 -8.61 38.04 25.57
CA VAL A 367 -9.03 37.05 24.56
C VAL A 367 -9.42 37.70 23.24
N LEU A 368 -9.00 37.10 22.13
CA LEU A 368 -9.32 37.61 20.79
C LEU A 368 -10.78 37.34 20.43
N LEU A 369 -11.50 38.38 20.02
CA LEU A 369 -12.81 38.30 19.40
C LEU A 369 -12.81 39.02 18.05
N GLY A 370 -13.61 38.52 17.11
CA GLY A 370 -13.91 39.11 15.83
C GLY A 370 -15.35 39.61 15.76
N LEU A 371 -15.55 40.82 15.25
CA LEU A 371 -16.88 41.36 14.96
C LEU A 371 -17.33 40.86 13.60
N ARG A 372 -18.41 40.07 13.59
CA ARG A 372 -18.94 39.47 12.35
C ARG A 372 -19.55 40.54 11.45
N HIS A 373 -19.37 40.38 10.14
CA HIS A 373 -19.90 41.30 9.14
C HIS A 373 -21.44 41.45 9.27
N PRO A 374 -22.03 42.63 9.03
CA PRO A 374 -23.47 42.84 9.08
C PRO A 374 -24.29 41.91 8.17
N ASP A 375 -23.70 41.47 7.06
CA ASP A 375 -24.35 40.55 6.10
C ASP A 375 -24.16 39.06 6.47
N SER A 376 -23.57 38.77 7.64
CA SER A 376 -23.34 37.38 8.04
C SER A 376 -24.65 36.63 8.25
N ALA A 377 -24.77 35.44 7.65
CA ALA A 377 -25.95 34.58 7.79
C ALA A 377 -26.17 34.09 9.24
N PHE A 378 -25.12 34.10 10.06
CA PHE A 378 -25.17 33.74 11.48
C PHE A 378 -24.61 34.88 12.32
N ALA A 379 -25.37 35.31 13.34
CA ALA A 379 -24.99 36.36 14.29
C ALA A 379 -24.38 37.61 13.62
N PRO A 380 -25.11 38.30 12.73
CA PRO A 380 -24.62 39.52 12.09
C PRO A 380 -24.33 40.60 13.13
N SER A 381 -23.27 41.39 12.90
CA SER A 381 -22.87 42.49 13.80
C SER A 381 -22.73 42.06 15.27
N THR A 382 -22.30 40.83 15.50
CA THR A 382 -22.10 40.25 16.84
C THR A 382 -20.66 39.79 16.97
N TRP A 383 -20.03 40.01 18.13
CA TRP A 383 -18.72 39.48 18.45
C TRP A 383 -18.75 37.96 18.58
N HIS A 384 -17.69 37.32 18.11
CA HIS A 384 -17.48 35.89 18.25
C HIS A 384 -15.98 35.60 18.37
N VAL A 385 -15.60 34.41 18.83
CA VAL A 385 -14.22 33.94 18.64
C VAL A 385 -14.00 33.62 17.16
N LEU A 386 -12.73 33.58 16.72
CA LEU A 386 -12.38 33.06 15.40
C LEU A 386 -12.88 31.61 15.32
N ALA A 387 -13.71 31.32 14.32
CA ALA A 387 -14.44 30.08 14.27
C ALA A 387 -14.84 29.69 12.86
N GLY A 388 -14.72 28.40 12.57
CA GLY A 388 -15.08 27.83 11.27
C GLY A 388 -15.83 26.51 11.39
N HIS A 389 -16.36 26.06 10.25
CA HIS A 389 -16.94 24.73 10.16
C HIS A 389 -15.82 23.73 9.92
N CYS A 390 -15.82 22.62 10.66
CA CYS A 390 -14.90 21.53 10.36
C CYS A 390 -15.33 20.90 9.04
N GLU A 391 -14.48 20.98 8.03
CA GLU A 391 -14.70 20.34 6.73
C GLU A 391 -14.34 18.86 6.77
N GLN A 392 -14.02 18.24 5.63
CA GLN A 392 -13.52 16.87 5.57
C GLN A 392 -12.05 16.77 6.02
N GLU A 393 -11.81 17.22 7.24
CA GLU A 393 -10.51 17.31 7.91
C GLU A 393 -10.67 16.99 9.41
N ASN A 394 -9.55 16.89 10.15
CA ASN A 394 -9.62 16.78 11.61
C ASN A 394 -9.77 18.16 12.25
N ALA A 395 -10.42 18.25 13.41
CA ALA A 395 -10.74 19.51 14.07
C ALA A 395 -9.53 20.44 14.29
N ILE A 396 -8.36 19.90 14.63
CA ILE A 396 -7.15 20.72 14.81
C ILE A 396 -6.65 21.28 13.47
N ALA A 397 -6.70 20.47 12.39
CA ALA A 397 -6.33 20.95 11.06
C ALA A 397 -7.29 22.07 10.59
N GLY A 398 -8.59 21.89 10.79
CA GLY A 398 -9.58 22.93 10.49
C GLY A 398 -9.35 24.21 11.29
N LEU A 399 -9.06 24.10 12.60
CA LEU A 399 -8.73 25.26 13.42
C LEU A 399 -7.50 26.03 12.87
N ILE A 400 -6.43 25.33 12.52
CA ILE A 400 -5.19 25.93 12.00
C ILE A 400 -5.44 26.59 10.64
N ARG A 401 -6.23 25.94 9.77
CA ARG A 401 -6.64 26.50 8.48
C ARG A 401 -7.42 27.80 8.67
N GLU A 402 -8.48 27.78 9.48
CA GLU A 402 -9.32 28.96 9.75
C GLU A 402 -8.50 30.09 10.39
N ALA A 403 -7.61 29.78 11.34
CA ALA A 403 -6.73 30.78 11.96
C ALA A 403 -5.82 31.49 10.95
N ARG A 404 -5.33 30.75 9.95
CA ARG A 404 -4.49 31.28 8.88
C ARG A 404 -5.28 32.06 7.82
N GLU A 405 -6.45 31.54 7.43
CA GLU A 405 -7.32 32.11 6.41
C GLU A 405 -7.98 33.40 6.89
N GLU A 406 -8.58 33.41 8.09
CA GLU A 406 -9.33 34.56 8.59
C GLU A 406 -8.45 35.64 9.23
N ALA A 407 -7.38 35.22 9.93
CA ALA A 407 -6.59 36.10 10.78
C ALA A 407 -5.08 36.14 10.47
N GLY A 408 -4.58 35.32 9.53
CA GLY A 408 -3.16 35.26 9.19
C GLY A 408 -2.25 34.67 10.27
N LEU A 409 -2.84 34.03 11.28
CA LEU A 409 -2.11 33.46 12.41
C LEU A 409 -1.50 32.10 12.02
N HIS A 410 -0.27 31.87 12.47
CA HIS A 410 0.41 30.59 12.30
C HIS A 410 0.52 29.91 13.65
N ILE A 411 -0.10 28.73 13.76
CA ILE A 411 -0.18 27.94 14.99
C ILE A 411 0.33 26.53 14.67
N GLU A 412 1.32 26.07 15.41
CA GLU A 412 1.83 24.70 15.28
C GLU A 412 0.89 23.71 15.99
N ARG A 413 0.71 22.53 15.42
CA ARG A 413 -0.23 21.50 15.94
C ARG A 413 0.01 21.16 17.42
N GLN A 414 1.27 21.12 17.84
CA GLN A 414 1.68 20.80 19.21
C GLN A 414 1.28 21.85 20.26
N ASP A 415 0.97 23.07 19.80
CA ASP A 415 0.60 24.20 20.64
C ASP A 415 -0.93 24.34 20.78
N VAL A 416 -1.69 23.47 20.13
CA VAL A 416 -3.16 23.45 20.19
C VAL A 416 -3.64 22.49 21.27
N GLU A 417 -4.50 22.97 22.16
CA GLU A 417 -5.08 22.21 23.27
C GLU A 417 -6.59 22.38 23.29
N LEU A 418 -7.36 21.27 23.37
CA LEU A 418 -8.81 21.34 23.56
C LEU A 418 -9.10 21.80 24.98
N VAL A 419 -9.78 22.93 25.14
CA VAL A 419 -10.07 23.52 26.45
C VAL A 419 -11.55 23.52 26.81
N HIS A 420 -12.45 23.41 25.82
CA HIS A 420 -13.88 23.32 26.09
C HIS A 420 -14.66 22.73 24.90
N VAL A 421 -15.81 22.13 25.20
CA VAL A 421 -16.78 21.65 24.21
C VAL A 421 -18.14 22.20 24.56
N VAL A 422 -18.79 22.90 23.62
CA VAL A 422 -20.19 23.30 23.77
C VAL A 422 -21.08 22.44 22.89
N HIS A 423 -22.12 21.85 23.48
CA HIS A 423 -23.19 21.19 22.74
C HIS A 423 -24.40 22.14 22.67
N HIS A 424 -24.67 22.68 21.48
CA HIS A 424 -25.58 23.80 21.29
C HIS A 424 -26.70 23.50 20.28
N ILE A 425 -27.92 23.94 20.59
CA ILE A 425 -29.03 24.08 19.65
C ILE A 425 -29.44 25.55 19.60
N ASP A 426 -29.50 26.14 18.40
CA ASP A 426 -29.87 27.55 18.21
C ASP A 426 -31.38 27.75 18.48
N LYS A 427 -32.23 26.98 17.77
CA LYS A 427 -33.68 26.92 18.02
C LYS A 427 -34.15 25.48 18.16
N ALA A 428 -35.20 25.27 18.96
CA ALA A 428 -35.78 23.93 19.12
C ALA A 428 -36.14 23.31 17.77
N GLY A 429 -35.55 22.14 17.46
CA GLY A 429 -35.71 21.45 16.19
C GLY A 429 -34.60 21.72 15.16
N ASP A 430 -33.71 22.68 15.40
CA ASP A 430 -32.51 22.86 14.61
C ASP A 430 -31.54 21.70 14.80
N ARG A 431 -30.66 21.52 13.80
CA ARG A 431 -29.61 20.51 13.87
C ARG A 431 -28.62 20.89 14.98
N PRO A 432 -28.34 19.99 15.94
CA PRO A 432 -27.44 20.28 17.03
C PRO A 432 -26.01 20.47 16.52
N ARG A 433 -25.25 21.29 17.24
CA ARG A 433 -23.87 21.67 16.93
C ARG A 433 -22.97 21.33 18.10
N MET A 434 -21.78 20.83 17.80
CA MET A 434 -20.70 20.66 18.77
C MET A 434 -19.59 21.65 18.42
N GLY A 435 -19.42 22.67 19.24
CA GLY A 435 -18.34 23.64 19.13
C GLY A 435 -17.14 23.19 19.95
N LEU A 436 -16.02 22.92 19.28
CA LEU A 436 -14.76 22.51 19.89
C LEU A 436 -13.87 23.75 20.07
N PHE A 437 -13.66 24.17 21.31
CA PHE A 437 -12.84 25.33 21.66
C PHE A 437 -11.41 24.88 21.97
N PHE A 438 -10.47 25.42 21.21
CA PHE A 438 -9.06 25.13 21.34
C PHE A 438 -8.29 26.36 21.76
N ARG A 439 -7.39 26.21 22.74
CA ARG A 439 -6.41 27.21 23.12
C ARG A 439 -5.13 27.01 22.32
N ALA A 440 -4.57 28.09 21.79
CA ALA A 440 -3.21 28.10 21.26
C ALA A 440 -2.25 28.58 22.34
N ARG A 441 -1.31 27.73 22.76
CA ARG A 441 -0.28 28.06 23.76
C ARG A 441 0.82 28.96 23.20
N SER A 442 1.07 28.86 21.89
CA SER A 442 2.04 29.63 21.15
C SER A 442 1.52 29.84 19.72
N TRP A 443 1.80 31.00 19.15
CA TRP A 443 1.47 31.35 17.77
C TRP A 443 2.40 32.45 17.27
N SER A 444 2.42 32.67 15.95
CA SER A 444 3.08 33.81 15.33
C SER A 444 2.17 34.55 14.35
N GLY A 445 2.48 35.82 14.13
CA GLY A 445 1.63 36.76 13.40
C GLY A 445 0.74 37.59 14.33
N GLU A 446 0.31 38.76 13.86
CA GLU A 446 -0.73 39.57 14.48
C GLU A 446 -2.06 39.32 13.76
N PRO A 447 -3.22 39.35 14.46
CA PRO A 447 -4.51 39.17 13.81
C PRO A 447 -4.78 40.24 12.73
N GLU A 448 -4.84 39.79 11.48
CA GLU A 448 -5.13 40.63 10.30
C GLU A 448 -6.55 40.36 9.79
N LEU A 449 -7.23 41.35 9.22
CA LEU A 449 -8.52 41.14 8.56
C LEU A 449 -8.28 40.60 7.13
N ARG A 450 -8.29 39.28 6.97
CA ARG A 450 -8.04 38.63 5.67
C ARG A 450 -9.31 38.31 4.89
N GLU A 451 -10.42 38.14 5.59
CA GLU A 451 -11.75 37.91 5.01
C GLU A 451 -12.72 39.02 5.45
N PRO A 452 -12.60 40.22 4.87
CA PRO A 452 -13.37 41.40 5.28
C PRO A 452 -14.88 41.27 5.04
N ASP A 453 -15.28 40.33 4.18
CA ASP A 453 -16.66 39.96 3.91
C ASP A 453 -17.30 39.12 5.03
N LYS A 454 -16.48 38.50 5.89
CA LYS A 454 -16.95 37.69 7.03
C LYS A 454 -16.73 38.36 8.39
N CYS A 455 -15.61 39.07 8.56
CA CYS A 455 -15.23 39.74 9.80
C CYS A 455 -14.81 41.19 9.52
N THR A 456 -15.32 42.16 10.28
CA THR A 456 -15.01 43.58 10.09
C THR A 456 -13.96 44.12 11.04
N GLN A 457 -13.71 43.42 12.16
CA GLN A 457 -12.76 43.90 13.17
C GLN A 457 -12.29 42.77 14.09
N TRP A 458 -10.99 42.72 14.38
CA TRP A 458 -10.41 41.92 15.46
C TRP A 458 -10.11 42.80 16.68
N ARG A 459 -10.40 42.31 17.91
CA ARG A 459 -10.07 43.00 19.16
C ARG A 459 -9.84 42.01 20.30
N PHE A 460 -8.86 42.31 21.13
CA PHE A 460 -8.66 41.62 22.41
C PHE A 460 -9.54 42.24 23.50
N TRP A 461 -10.24 41.38 24.25
CA TRP A 461 -11.17 41.75 25.30
C TRP A 461 -10.77 41.12 26.63
N ASP A 462 -11.00 41.84 27.73
CA ASP A 462 -10.92 41.26 29.06
C ASP A 462 -12.10 40.27 29.24
N PRO A 463 -11.84 38.99 29.61
CA PRO A 463 -12.90 38.02 29.89
C PRO A 463 -13.92 38.47 30.95
N ALA A 464 -13.53 39.36 31.87
CA ALA A 464 -14.43 39.94 32.88
C ALA A 464 -15.27 41.12 32.37
N ALA A 465 -14.95 41.66 31.18
CA ALA A 465 -15.61 42.82 30.57
C ALA A 465 -15.89 42.59 29.07
N LEU A 466 -16.46 41.42 28.75
CA LEU A 466 -16.87 41.05 27.40
C LEU A 466 -18.01 41.95 26.87
N PRO A 467 -18.04 42.26 25.56
CA PRO A 467 -19.07 43.13 24.96
C PRO A 467 -20.46 42.50 25.08
N ASP A 468 -21.52 43.29 25.20
CA ASP A 468 -22.90 42.79 25.35
C ASP A 468 -23.34 41.97 24.12
N ASP A 469 -23.00 42.46 22.93
CA ASP A 469 -23.24 41.87 21.61
C ASP A 469 -22.25 40.73 21.30
N LEU A 470 -22.27 39.67 22.11
CA LEU A 470 -21.45 38.46 21.93
C LEU A 470 -22.33 37.23 21.72
N VAL A 471 -21.92 36.36 20.79
CA VAL A 471 -22.58 35.06 20.54
C VAL A 471 -22.74 34.30 21.86
N CYS A 472 -23.99 33.93 22.20
CA CYS A 472 -24.33 33.43 23.54
C CYS A 472 -23.48 32.23 24.00
N TYR A 473 -23.30 31.22 23.14
CA TYR A 473 -22.50 30.05 23.50
C TYR A 473 -21.01 30.38 23.64
N THR A 474 -20.53 31.47 23.02
CA THR A 474 -19.14 31.91 23.15
C THR A 474 -18.90 32.53 24.51
N ARG A 475 -19.85 33.33 25.00
CA ARG A 475 -19.79 33.87 26.36
C ARG A 475 -19.71 32.74 27.38
N VAL A 476 -20.59 31.74 27.25
CA VAL A 476 -20.59 30.55 28.12
C VAL A 476 -19.27 29.81 28.02
N ALA A 477 -18.76 29.57 26.81
CA ALA A 477 -17.48 28.88 26.63
C ALA A 477 -16.31 29.63 27.31
N ILE A 478 -16.21 30.95 27.14
CA ILE A 478 -15.15 31.76 27.77
C ILE A 478 -15.23 31.67 29.30
N GLU A 479 -16.42 31.82 29.88
CA GLU A 479 -16.63 31.69 31.33
C GLU A 479 -16.22 30.28 31.83
N LYS A 480 -16.63 29.24 31.12
CA LYS A 480 -16.33 27.85 31.48
C LYS A 480 -14.85 27.51 31.34
N ILE A 481 -14.18 28.03 30.29
CA ILE A 481 -12.73 27.90 30.10
C ILE A 481 -11.97 28.54 31.27
N GLN A 482 -12.39 29.73 31.72
CA GLN A 482 -11.78 30.42 32.87
C GLN A 482 -11.94 29.62 34.17
N ASN A 483 -13.04 28.89 34.32
CA ASN A 483 -13.29 28.03 35.47
C ASN A 483 -12.71 26.60 35.34
N GLY A 484 -12.04 26.28 34.23
CA GLY A 484 -11.50 24.94 33.95
C GLY A 484 -12.54 23.86 33.69
N GLU A 485 -13.77 24.25 33.33
CA GLU A 485 -14.85 23.33 32.99
C GLU A 485 -14.75 22.95 31.50
N LEU A 486 -14.76 21.65 31.18
CA LEU A 486 -14.51 21.16 29.82
C LEU A 486 -15.77 21.07 28.94
N TYR A 487 -16.97 21.17 29.51
CA TYR A 487 -18.21 20.92 28.78
C TYR A 487 -19.35 21.85 29.22
N SER A 488 -20.18 22.26 28.26
CA SER A 488 -21.44 22.96 28.54
C SER A 488 -22.52 22.68 27.48
N GLU A 489 -23.77 22.90 27.87
CA GLU A 489 -24.96 22.72 27.04
C GLU A 489 -25.73 24.03 26.93
N THR A 490 -26.17 24.40 25.74
CA THR A 490 -26.94 25.64 25.53
C THR A 490 -28.08 25.44 24.54
N GLY A 491 -29.26 26.00 24.84
CA GLY A 491 -30.43 25.94 23.97
C GLY A 491 -31.19 24.60 23.95
N TRP A 492 -30.77 23.63 24.77
CA TRP A 492 -31.52 22.39 24.99
C TRP A 492 -32.79 22.65 25.83
N PRO A 493 -33.91 21.99 25.53
CA PRO A 493 -35.09 22.04 26.39
C PRO A 493 -34.77 21.44 27.76
N ALA A 494 -35.29 22.07 28.81
CA ALA A 494 -35.11 21.66 30.21
C ALA A 494 -35.80 20.33 30.55
#